data_AF-A0A383DFI0-F1
#
_entry.id   AF-A0A383DFI0-F1
#
_cell.length_a   1.000
_cell.length_b   1.000
_cell.length_c   1.000
_cell.angle_alpha   90.00
_cell.angle_beta   90.00
_cell.angle_gamma   90.00
#
_symmetry.space_group_name_H-M   'P 1'
#
loop_
_entity.id
_entity.type
_entity.pdbx_description
1 polymer ?
#
loop_
_entity_poly.entity_id
_entity_poly.type
_entity_poly.pdbx_seq_one_letter_code
_entity_poly.pdbx_strand_id
1 'polypeptide(L)'
;MINITNREFVRLVRQAYREIPHHITQSLDNVDVVVEEWPGPEEEDLINGEGSLFGLYHGVPLTEREGGDSMLPNRIAIYRQP
;
A
#
# COMPACT_ATOMS: atom_id res chain seq x y z
N MET A 1 3.20 9.86 -20.65
CA MET A 1 2.70 9.64 -19.28
C MET A 1 1.30 10.23 -19.18
N ILE A 2 0.38 9.53 -18.52
CA ILE A 2 -0.96 10.06 -18.28
C ILE A 2 -0.86 11.07 -17.14
N ASN A 3 -1.29 12.32 -17.37
CA ASN A 3 -1.36 13.30 -16.30
C ASN A 3 -2.65 13.07 -15.51
N ILE A 4 -2.54 12.51 -14.32
CA ILE A 4 -3.67 12.20 -13.44
C ILE A 4 -3.52 12.98 -12.13
N THR A 5 -4.58 13.68 -11.71
CA THR A 5 -4.55 14.38 -10.42
C THR A 5 -4.56 13.38 -9.27
N ASN A 6 -4.06 13.78 -8.09
CA ASN A 6 -4.13 12.96 -6.87
C ASN A 6 -5.57 12.47 -6.59
N ARG A 7 -6.56 13.36 -6.75
CA ARG A 7 -7.98 13.01 -6.55
C ARG A 7 -8.49 11.95 -7.52
N GLU A 8 -8.11 12.02 -8.79
CA GLU A 8 -8.49 11.03 -9.80
C GLU A 8 -7.81 9.69 -9.54
N PHE A 9 -6.53 9.71 -9.18
CA PHE A 9 -5.79 8.50 -8.83
C PHE A 9 -6.39 7.80 -7.60
N VAL A 10 -6.69 8.54 -6.53
CA VAL A 10 -7.39 8.02 -5.35
C VAL A 10 -8.74 7.40 -5.71
N ARG A 11 -9.48 7.97 -6.68
CA ARG A 11 -10.73 7.36 -7.16
C ARG A 11 -10.49 6.02 -7.85
N LEU A 12 -9.43 5.91 -8.67
CA LEU A 12 -9.06 4.65 -9.32
C LEU A 12 -8.64 3.60 -8.29
N VAL A 13 -7.81 3.96 -7.31
CA VAL A 13 -7.42 3.04 -6.22
C VAL A 13 -8.64 2.54 -5.45
N ARG A 14 -9.59 3.42 -5.11
CA ARG A 14 -10.85 3.03 -4.47
C ARG A 14 -11.76 2.18 -5.35
N GLN A 15 -11.69 2.33 -6.67
CA GLN A 15 -12.40 1.46 -7.59
C GLN A 15 -11.76 0.08 -7.61
N ALA A 16 -10.44 0.01 -7.80
CA ALA A 16 -9.67 -1.23 -7.77
C ALA A 16 -9.90 -2.00 -6.47
N TYR A 17 -9.87 -1.31 -5.32
CA TYR A 17 -10.15 -1.92 -4.01
C TYR A 17 -11.53 -2.60 -3.95
N ARG A 18 -12.56 -2.00 -4.57
CA ARG A 18 -13.92 -2.58 -4.61
C ARG A 18 -14.04 -3.77 -5.55
N GLU A 19 -13.13 -3.92 -6.50
CA GLU A 19 -13.06 -5.04 -7.44
C GLU A 19 -12.25 -6.22 -6.88
N ILE A 20 -11.55 -6.04 -5.76
CA ILE A 20 -10.81 -7.11 -5.09
C ILE A 20 -11.78 -8.22 -4.65
N PRO A 21 -11.47 -9.50 -4.92
CA PRO A 21 -12.26 -10.63 -4.43
C PRO A 21 -12.44 -10.59 -2.91
N HIS A 22 -13.66 -10.89 -2.45
CA HIS A 22 -14.02 -10.81 -1.03
C HIS A 22 -13.05 -11.59 -0.11
N HIS A 23 -12.62 -12.78 -0.54
CA HIS A 23 -11.70 -13.60 0.25
C HIS A 23 -10.33 -12.94 0.47
N ILE A 24 -9.88 -12.05 -0.43
CA ILE A 24 -8.65 -11.27 -0.27
C ILE A 24 -8.89 -10.10 0.68
N THR A 25 -10.02 -9.38 0.53
CA THR A 25 -10.34 -8.25 1.42
C THR A 25 -10.47 -8.67 2.89
N GLN A 26 -10.88 -9.92 3.15
CA GLN A 26 -10.91 -10.48 4.50
C GLN A 26 -9.52 -10.65 5.12
N SER A 27 -8.48 -10.84 4.30
CA SER A 27 -7.09 -10.90 4.75
C SER A 27 -6.47 -9.52 5.00
N LEU A 28 -7.16 -8.44 4.61
CA LEU A 28 -6.75 -7.05 4.84
C LEU A 28 -7.36 -6.48 6.13
N ASP A 29 -7.80 -7.34 7.05
CA ASP A 29 -8.31 -6.89 8.35
C ASP A 29 -7.20 -6.19 9.13
N ASN A 30 -7.51 -5.00 9.66
CA ASN A 30 -6.53 -4.08 10.27
C ASN A 30 -5.37 -3.64 9.34
N VAL A 31 -5.68 -3.39 8.05
CA VAL A 31 -4.75 -2.79 7.07
C VAL A 31 -5.32 -1.47 6.54
N ASP A 32 -4.52 -0.40 6.60
CA ASP A 32 -4.81 0.89 5.97
C ASP A 32 -4.20 0.96 4.57
N VAL A 33 -4.95 1.49 3.60
CA VAL A 33 -4.48 1.65 2.21
C VAL A 33 -4.39 3.14 1.91
N VAL A 34 -3.17 3.61 1.68
CA VAL A 34 -2.88 5.02 1.46
C VAL A 34 -2.39 5.26 0.02
N VAL A 35 -2.56 6.49 -0.44
CA VAL A 35 -1.94 6.97 -1.67
C VAL A 35 -0.87 7.98 -1.31
N GLU A 36 0.33 7.76 -1.83
CA GLU A 36 1.46 8.67 -1.69
C GLU A 36 1.94 9.15 -3.06
N GLU A 37 2.76 10.20 -3.06
CA GLU A 37 3.28 10.77 -4.29
C GLU A 37 4.46 9.98 -4.83
N TRP A 38 5.46 9.69 -3.99
CA TRP A 38 6.68 8.96 -4.32
C TRP A 38 7.07 8.06 -3.14
N PRO A 39 7.75 6.94 -3.37
CA PRO A 39 8.42 6.20 -2.30
C PRO A 39 9.51 7.04 -1.64
N GLY A 40 9.76 6.78 -0.36
CA GLY A 40 10.89 7.33 0.37
C GLY A 40 12.22 6.70 -0.06
N PRO A 41 13.37 7.32 0.25
CA PRO A 41 14.69 6.78 -0.15
C PRO A 41 14.95 5.36 0.35
N GLU A 42 14.58 5.06 1.60
CA GLU A 42 14.73 3.72 2.18
C GLU A 42 13.83 2.67 1.51
N GLU A 43 12.70 3.11 0.94
CA GLU A 43 11.72 2.25 0.26
C GLU A 43 12.19 1.95 -1.17
N GLU A 44 12.75 2.95 -1.86
CA GLU A 44 13.41 2.81 -3.17
C GLU A 44 14.59 1.83 -3.12
N ASP A 45 15.37 1.86 -2.05
CA ASP A 45 16.50 0.94 -1.87
C ASP A 45 16.04 -0.54 -1.82
N LEU A 46 14.78 -0.83 -1.47
CA LEU A 46 14.25 -2.21 -1.45
C LEU A 46 14.22 -2.86 -2.84
N ILE A 47 14.03 -2.07 -3.89
CA ILE A 47 14.04 -2.58 -5.27
C ILE A 47 15.44 -2.57 -5.88
N ASN A 48 16.46 -2.05 -5.19
CA ASN A 48 17.86 -1.98 -5.66
C ASN A 48 18.00 -1.41 -7.09
N GLY A 49 17.14 -0.46 -7.47
CA GLY A 49 17.10 0.12 -8.81
C GLY A 49 16.54 -0.80 -9.90
N GLU A 50 15.99 -1.96 -9.55
CA GLU A 50 15.32 -2.87 -10.47
C GLU A 50 13.85 -2.47 -10.67
N GLY A 51 13.62 -1.51 -11.57
CA GLY A 51 12.28 -1.09 -11.98
C GLY A 51 11.74 0.07 -11.15
N SER A 52 10.43 0.07 -10.91
CA SER A 52 9.70 1.14 -10.22
C SER A 52 8.84 0.53 -9.12
N LEU A 53 8.90 1.14 -7.93
CA LEU A 53 8.11 0.71 -6.78
C LEU A 53 6.71 1.33 -6.83
N PHE A 54 5.71 0.56 -7.25
CA PHE A 54 4.32 1.04 -7.37
C PHE A 54 3.51 0.93 -6.07
N GLY A 55 4.00 0.15 -5.11
CA GLY A 55 3.40 0.06 -3.80
C GLY A 55 4.20 -0.81 -2.84
N LEU A 56 4.00 -0.58 -1.55
CA LEU A 56 4.75 -1.21 -0.48
C LEU A 56 3.83 -1.58 0.69
N TYR A 57 4.00 -2.78 1.21
CA TYR A 57 3.35 -3.23 2.43
C TYR A 57 4.28 -2.99 3.63
N HIS A 58 3.84 -2.16 4.57
CA HIS A 58 4.49 -1.90 5.85
C HIS A 58 3.71 -2.58 6.96
N GLY A 59 4.32 -3.54 7.64
CA GLY A 59 3.66 -4.17 8.75
C GLY A 59 4.43 -5.34 9.30
N VAL A 60 4.07 -5.72 10.51
CA VAL A 60 4.51 -6.99 11.09
C VAL A 60 3.55 -8.08 10.60
N PRO A 61 4.04 -9.20 10.04
CA PRO A 61 3.21 -10.35 9.70
C PRO A 61 2.32 -10.76 10.87
N LEU A 62 1.08 -11.19 10.60
CA LEU A 62 0.15 -11.62 11.64
C LEU A 62 0.71 -12.76 12.51
N THR A 63 1.56 -13.61 11.94
CA THR A 63 2.23 -14.72 12.62
C THR A 63 3.32 -14.27 13.61
N GLU A 64 3.78 -13.03 13.49
CA GLU A 64 4.91 -12.47 14.27
C GLU A 64 4.44 -11.39 15.26
N ARG A 65 3.15 -11.07 15.30
CA ARG A 65 2.58 -10.13 16.27
C ARG A 65 2.47 -10.79 17.64
N GLU A 66 3.33 -10.41 18.59
CA GLU A 66 3.18 -10.81 19.99
C GLU A 66 2.05 -10.02 20.69
N GLY A 67 1.27 -10.71 21.52
CA GLY A 67 0.01 -10.22 22.08
C GLY A 67 0.17 -9.03 23.02
N GLY A 68 0.12 -7.83 22.47
CA GLY A 68 0.18 -6.59 23.24
C GLY A 68 0.75 -5.40 22.48
N ASP A 69 1.36 -5.62 21.31
CA ASP A 69 1.89 -4.52 20.52
C ASP A 69 0.74 -3.69 19.93
N SER A 70 0.85 -2.37 20.10
CA SER A 70 -0.22 -1.40 19.84
C SER A 70 -0.90 -1.65 18.49
N MET A 71 -2.24 -1.63 18.49
CA MET A 71 -3.16 -1.98 17.38
C MET A 71 -3.07 -1.04 16.16
N LEU A 72 -1.90 -0.52 15.82
CA LEU A 72 -1.73 0.28 14.61
C LEU A 72 -1.98 -0.63 13.40
N PRO A 73 -2.78 -0.16 12.43
CA PRO A 73 -3.01 -0.94 11.23
C PRO A 73 -1.69 -1.12 10.49
N ASN A 74 -1.50 -2.28 9.87
CA ASN A 74 -0.48 -2.41 8.83
C ASN A 74 -0.87 -1.47 7.67
N ARG A 75 0.07 -1.09 6.82
CA ARG A 75 -0.16 -0.07 5.79
C ARG A 75 0.24 -0.59 4.43
N ILE A 76 -0.62 -0.41 3.43
CA ILE A 76 -0.28 -0.56 2.01
C ILE A 76 -0.16 0.86 1.44
N ALA A 77 1.05 1.27 1.08
CA ALA A 77 1.28 2.47 0.30
C ALA A 77 1.15 2.15 -1.19
N ILE A 78 0.40 2.98 -1.92
CA ILE A 78 0.34 2.97 -3.39
C ILE A 78 0.90 4.30 -3.87
N TYR A 79 1.95 4.26 -4.69
CA TYR A 79 2.64 5.45 -5.16
C TYR A 79 2.05 5.93 -6.50
N ARG A 80 1.72 7.22 -6.56
CA ARG A 80 1.13 7.85 -7.76
C ARG A 80 2.17 8.10 -8.84
N GLN A 81 3.42 8.32 -8.44
CA GLN A 81 4.56 8.43 -9.34
C GLN A 81 5.44 7.17 -9.24
N PRO A 82 6.13 6.79 -10.35
CA PRO A 82 6.95 5.59 -10.43
C PRO A 82 8.38 5.76 -9.90
#